data_AF-A0A2V6FGI8-F1
#
_entry.id   AF-A0A2V6FGI8-F1
#
_cell.length_a   1.000
_cell.length_b   1.000
_cell.length_c   1.000
_cell.angle_alpha   90.00
_cell.angle_beta   90.00
_cell.angle_gamma   90.00
#
_symmetry.space_group_name_H-M   'P 1'
#
loop_
_entity.id
_entity.type
_entity.pdbx_description
1 polymer ?
#
loop_
_entity_poly.entity_id
_entity_poly.type
_entity_poly.pdbx_seq_one_letter_code
_entity_poly.pdbx_strand_id
1 'polypeptide(L)'
;MAEVVERDLRLDAAAEPGAGAAGGLGFGLRCFFNARFESGFNLFARYARLQERIRAAQLVLTGEGAIDTSTLMGKGVGEIARLCLEAKVP
;
A
#
# COMPACT_ATOMS: atom_id res chain seq x y z
N MET A 1 -6.61 -3.24 -24.79
CA MET A 1 -5.98 -4.36 -24.05
C MET A 1 -6.94 -5.00 -23.06
N ALA A 2 -7.60 -4.24 -22.19
CA ALA A 2 -8.64 -4.76 -21.30
C ALA A 2 -9.74 -5.55 -22.04
N GLU A 3 -10.36 -4.96 -23.07
CA GLU A 3 -11.38 -5.62 -23.90
C GLU A 3 -10.91 -6.94 -24.55
N VAL A 4 -9.64 -7.02 -24.93
CA VAL A 4 -9.05 -8.22 -25.54
C VAL A 4 -8.88 -9.31 -24.48
N VAL A 5 -8.41 -8.96 -23.28
CA VAL A 5 -8.27 -9.89 -22.16
C VAL A 5 -9.62 -10.40 -21.67
N GLU A 6 -10.63 -9.53 -21.61
CA GLU A 6 -11.99 -9.93 -21.26
C GLU A 6 -12.56 -10.91 -22.30
N ARG A 7 -12.42 -10.59 -23.59
CA ARG A 7 -12.90 -11.45 -24.69
C ARG A 7 -12.20 -12.80 -24.73
N ASP A 8 -10.86 -12.83 -24.63
CA ASP A 8 -10.05 -14.02 -24.91
C ASP A 8 -9.77 -14.86 -23.66
N LEU A 9 -9.69 -14.23 -22.48
CA LEU A 9 -9.33 -14.88 -21.22
C LEU A 9 -10.48 -14.88 -20.19
N ARG A 10 -11.59 -14.18 -20.47
CA ARG A 10 -12.73 -14.03 -19.54
C ARG A 10 -12.33 -13.49 -18.17
N LEU A 11 -11.33 -12.61 -18.16
CA LEU A 11 -10.88 -11.92 -16.97
C LEU A 11 -11.27 -10.45 -17.07
N ASP A 12 -12.10 -9.99 -16.14
CA ASP A 12 -12.40 -8.58 -15.93
C ASP A 12 -11.73 -8.10 -14.64
N ALA A 13 -10.58 -7.46 -14.79
CA ALA A 13 -9.85 -6.82 -13.70
C ALA A 13 -9.54 -5.35 -14.01
N ALA A 14 -10.14 -4.77 -15.06
CA ALA A 14 -9.79 -3.43 -15.53
C ALA A 14 -10.23 -2.34 -14.54
N ALA A 15 -11.34 -2.59 -13.84
CA ALA A 15 -11.88 -1.71 -12.82
C ALA A 15 -11.31 -1.97 -11.41
N GLU A 16 -10.45 -2.98 -11.22
CA GLU A 16 -9.85 -3.23 -9.91
C GLU A 16 -8.93 -2.04 -9.50
N PRO A 17 -9.04 -1.52 -8.26
CA PRO A 17 -8.13 -0.51 -7.76
C PRO A 17 -6.67 -0.97 -7.87
N GLY A 18 -5.84 -0.18 -8.58
CA GLY A 18 -4.44 -0.53 -8.87
C GLY A 18 -4.20 -1.13 -10.26
N ALA A 19 -5.24 -1.51 -11.00
CA ALA A 19 -5.11 -2.03 -12.37
C ALA A 19 -4.42 -1.04 -13.32
N GLY A 20 -4.70 0.27 -13.17
CA GLY A 20 -4.06 1.33 -13.96
C GLY A 20 -2.62 1.67 -13.56
N ALA A 21 -2.08 1.09 -12.48
CA ALA A 21 -0.76 1.43 -11.98
C ALA A 21 0.35 1.21 -13.03
N ALA A 22 1.32 2.13 -13.05
CA ALA A 22 2.42 2.15 -14.01
C ALA A 22 1.98 1.96 -15.48
N GLY A 23 0.89 2.63 -15.88
CA GLY A 23 0.39 2.60 -17.26
C GLY A 23 -0.31 1.29 -17.65
N GLY A 24 -0.90 0.57 -16.68
CA GLY A 24 -1.60 -0.70 -16.93
C GLY A 24 -0.75 -1.95 -16.67
N LEU A 25 0.47 -1.80 -16.15
CA LEU A 25 1.27 -2.94 -15.69
C LEU A 25 0.55 -3.69 -14.56
N GLY A 26 -0.12 -2.97 -13.66
CA GLY A 26 -0.92 -3.58 -12.60
C GLY A 26 -1.98 -4.55 -13.15
N PHE A 27 -2.73 -4.11 -14.17
CA PHE A 27 -3.70 -4.93 -14.88
C PHE A 27 -3.05 -6.19 -15.48
N GLY A 28 -1.91 -6.06 -16.16
CA GLY A 28 -1.19 -7.20 -16.71
C GLY A 28 -0.76 -8.21 -15.63
N LEU A 29 -0.16 -7.73 -14.55
CA LEU A 29 0.25 -8.59 -13.42
C LEU A 29 -0.94 -9.31 -12.79
N ARG A 30 -2.08 -8.62 -12.65
CA ARG A 30 -3.30 -9.18 -12.11
C ARG A 30 -3.87 -10.29 -13.01
N CYS A 31 -3.99 -10.03 -14.31
CA CYS A 31 -4.59 -10.97 -15.26
C CYS A 31 -3.69 -12.16 -15.59
N PHE A 32 -2.38 -11.96 -15.77
CA PHE A 32 -1.48 -13.00 -16.29
C PHE A 32 -0.71 -13.74 -15.21
N PHE A 33 -0.52 -13.14 -14.03
CA PHE A 33 0.26 -13.73 -12.93
C PHE A 33 -0.55 -13.90 -11.64
N ASN A 34 -1.85 -13.63 -11.69
CA ASN A 34 -2.74 -13.63 -10.51
C ASN A 34 -2.16 -12.81 -9.34
N ALA A 35 -1.47 -11.71 -9.66
CA ALA A 35 -0.86 -10.85 -8.66
C ALA A 35 -1.94 -10.21 -7.78
N ARG A 36 -1.56 -9.83 -6.56
CA ARG A 36 -2.43 -9.14 -5.61
C ARG A 36 -1.93 -7.72 -5.40
N PHE A 37 -2.85 -6.76 -5.40
CA PHE A 37 -2.53 -5.39 -5.02
C PHE A 37 -2.52 -5.29 -3.49
N GLU A 38 -1.40 -4.85 -2.94
CA GLU A 38 -1.23 -4.60 -1.51
C GLU A 38 -0.77 -3.15 -1.29
N SER A 39 -1.17 -2.55 -0.17
CA SER A 39 -0.63 -1.24 0.23
C SER A 39 0.89 -1.34 0.39
N GLY A 40 1.62 -0.43 -0.28
CA GLY A 40 3.08 -0.37 -0.18
C GLY A 40 3.55 -0.15 1.25
N PHE A 41 2.83 0.66 2.03
CA PHE A 41 3.15 0.85 3.45
C PHE A 41 2.97 -0.44 4.24
N ASN A 42 1.86 -1.16 4.07
CA ASN A 42 1.62 -2.41 4.80
C ASN A 42 2.67 -3.47 4.45
N LEU A 43 3.06 -3.55 3.17
CA LEU A 43 4.14 -4.41 2.71
C LEU A 43 5.47 -4.06 3.41
N PHE A 44 5.85 -2.78 3.39
CA PHE A 44 7.04 -2.28 4.07
C PHE A 44 6.99 -2.56 5.59
N ALA A 45 5.90 -2.19 6.26
CA ALA A 45 5.74 -2.31 7.71
C ALA A 45 5.86 -3.76 8.18
N ARG A 46 5.33 -4.71 7.39
CA ARG A 46 5.52 -6.14 7.62
C ARG A 46 6.99 -6.55 7.54
N TYR A 47 7.66 -6.24 6.43
CA TYR A 47 9.06 -6.63 6.23
C TYR A 47 10.01 -5.95 7.22
N ALA A 48 9.74 -4.70 7.59
CA ALA A 48 10.49 -3.97 8.60
C ALA A 48 10.21 -4.43 10.04
N ARG A 49 9.20 -5.30 10.25
CA ARG A 49 8.65 -5.68 11.57
C ARG A 49 8.30 -4.47 12.41
N LEU A 50 7.68 -3.48 11.77
CA LEU A 50 7.51 -2.15 12.33
C LEU A 50 6.66 -2.15 13.59
N GLN A 51 5.57 -2.92 13.63
CA GLN A 51 4.71 -3.02 14.81
C GLN A 51 5.46 -3.50 16.05
N GLU A 52 6.34 -4.51 15.90
CA GLU A 52 7.12 -5.04 17.02
C GLU A 52 8.15 -4.04 17.51
N ARG A 53 8.82 -3.35 16.57
CA ARG A 53 9.79 -2.29 16.88
C ARG A 53 9.13 -1.11 17.59
N ILE A 54 7.97 -0.67 17.13
CA ILE A 54 7.20 0.41 17.76
C ILE A 54 6.84 0.01 19.19
N ARG A 55 6.26 -1.18 19.41
CA ARG A 55 5.87 -1.64 20.76
C ARG A 55 7.05 -1.75 21.74
N ALA A 56 8.25 -1.99 21.25
CA ALA A 56 9.46 -2.04 22.06
C ALA A 56 10.11 -0.66 22.28
N ALA A 57 9.66 0.37 21.57
CA ALA A 57 10.24 1.72 21.64
C ALA A 57 9.61 2.55 22.77
N GLN A 58 10.40 3.51 23.27
CA GLN A 58 9.93 4.52 24.23
C GLN A 58 9.48 5.81 23.53
N LEU A 59 9.94 6.02 22.29
CA LEU A 59 9.65 7.17 21.44
C LEU A 59 9.89 6.79 19.98
N VAL A 60 9.01 7.24 19.09
CA VAL A 60 9.15 7.07 17.64
C VAL A 60 9.28 8.44 16.98
N LEU A 61 10.35 8.63 16.21
CA LEU A 61 10.55 9.81 15.37
C LEU A 61 10.33 9.42 13.91
N THR A 62 9.47 10.17 13.21
CA THR A 62 9.16 9.96 11.79
C THR A 62 8.99 11.31 11.09
N GLY A 63 9.02 11.31 9.76
CA GLY A 63 8.85 12.50 8.94
C GLY A 63 8.83 12.16 7.46
N GLU A 64 8.42 13.12 6.66
CA GLU A 64 8.48 13.07 5.19
C GLU A 64 8.86 14.45 4.66
N GLY A 65 9.32 14.50 3.40
CA GLY A 65 9.86 15.74 2.82
C GLY A 65 8.83 16.87 2.70
N ALA A 66 7.55 16.55 2.57
CA ALA A 66 6.46 17.52 2.54
C ALA A 66 5.23 16.94 3.25
N ILE A 67 4.84 17.59 4.35
CA ILE A 67 3.59 17.28 5.04
C ILE A 67 2.49 18.08 4.36
N ASP A 68 1.57 17.39 3.70
CA ASP A 68 0.44 17.96 3.00
C ASP A 68 -0.86 17.32 3.50
N THR A 69 -2.00 17.75 2.94
CA THR A 69 -3.31 17.20 3.34
C THR A 69 -3.44 15.70 3.02
N SER A 70 -2.62 15.16 2.12
CA SER A 70 -2.61 13.73 1.82
C SER A 70 -1.74 12.92 2.79
N THR A 71 -0.93 13.56 3.64
CA THR A 71 -0.22 12.92 4.76
C THR A 71 -1.16 12.27 5.75
N LEU A 72 -2.21 13.01 6.14
CA LEU A 72 -3.28 12.55 7.02
C LEU A 72 -4.20 11.51 6.34
N MET A 73 -4.14 11.42 5.00
CA MET A 73 -4.97 10.52 4.19
C MET A 73 -4.34 9.13 3.99
N GLY A 74 -3.34 8.74 4.79
CA GLY A 74 -2.77 7.38 4.75
C GLY A 74 -1.42 7.25 4.04
N LYS A 75 -0.60 8.31 4.00
CA LYS A 75 0.83 8.19 3.68
C LYS A 75 1.59 7.60 4.88
N GLY A 76 2.84 7.19 4.62
CA GLY A 76 3.65 6.43 5.59
C GLY A 76 3.77 7.08 6.98
N VAL A 77 3.89 8.41 7.07
CA VAL A 77 3.96 9.12 8.35
C VAL A 77 2.66 9.00 9.15
N GLY A 78 1.50 9.18 8.50
CA GLY A 78 0.19 9.05 9.13
C GLY A 78 -0.08 7.62 9.63
N GLU A 79 0.30 6.61 8.84
CA GLU A 79 0.18 5.21 9.28
C GLU A 79 1.12 4.88 10.45
N ILE A 80 2.36 5.41 10.46
CA ILE A 80 3.26 5.27 11.61
C ILE A 80 2.63 5.88 12.86
N ALA A 81 2.10 7.10 12.76
CA ALA A 81 1.45 7.77 13.88
C ALA A 81 0.24 6.97 14.41
N ARG A 82 -0.57 6.39 13.52
CA ARG A 82 -1.67 5.50 13.89
C ARG A 82 -1.18 4.26 14.65
N LEU A 83 -0.12 3.61 14.17
CA LEU A 83 0.46 2.45 14.85
C LEU A 83 1.03 2.81 16.24
N CYS A 84 1.64 3.98 16.39
CA CYS A 84 2.11 4.49 17.67
C CYS A 84 0.95 4.73 18.65
N LEU A 85 -0.15 5.34 18.19
CA LEU A 85 -1.37 5.52 18.98
C LEU A 85 -1.95 4.18 19.46
N GLU A 86 -2.03 3.19 18.57
CA GLU A 86 -2.50 1.83 18.92
C GLU A 86 -1.58 1.14 19.94
N ALA A 87 -0.26 1.34 19.81
CA ALA A 87 0.74 0.78 20.72
C ALA A 87 0.92 1.57 22.03
N LYS A 88 0.29 2.76 22.15
CA LYS A 88 0.49 3.72 23.24
C LYS A 88 1.95 4.14 23.41
N VAL A 89 2.64 4.31 22.28
CA VAL A 89 4.03 4.76 22.22
C VAL A 89 4.03 6.19 21.67
N PRO A 90 4.73 7.14 22.32
CA PRO A 90 4.89 8.50 21.82
C PRO A 90 5.55 8.59 20.44
#